data_AF-A0A962YN60-F1
#
_entry.id   AF-A0A962YN60-F1
#
_cell.length_a   1.000
_cell.length_b   1.000
_cell.length_c   1.000
_cell.angle_alpha   90.00
_cell.angle_beta   90.00
_cell.angle_gamma   90.00
#
_symmetry.space_group_name_H-M   'P 1'
#
loop_
_entity.id
_entity.type
_entity.pdbx_description
1 polymer ?
#
loop_
_entity_poly.entity_id
_entity_poly.type
_entity_poly.pdbx_seq_one_letter_code
_entity_poly.pdbx_strand_id
1 'polypeptide(L)'
;DFGGLHPDPNPTWAAELIALMEAPGAPDFAAASDGDGDRHMILGPALYVSPSDSFAVLAANAHLAPAYAGGLKGVARSMPTSSAADRVASALGIECHETPTGWKFFGNLLDAGRATLCGEESFGAGSDHVREKDGLWAVLLWLNILAVRGEGVAAILDDHWRRFGRTWYSRHDYEALPQEVADAVIAGLRGQLATLRGHKAAGLTVTAADDFSYVDPVD
;
A
#
# COMPACT_ATOMS: atom_id res chain seq x y z
N ASP A 1 -3.26 -17.18 21.48
CA ASP A 1 -2.68 -15.93 22.02
C ASP A 1 -1.48 -15.43 21.18
N PHE A 2 -1.04 -16.21 20.16
CA PHE A 2 0.12 -15.94 19.28
C PHE A 2 1.49 -15.96 19.99
N GLY A 3 1.67 -16.86 20.96
CA GLY A 3 2.92 -16.94 21.73
C GLY A 3 3.08 -15.77 22.71
N GLY A 4 1.98 -15.11 23.07
CA GLY A 4 1.98 -13.87 23.84
C GLY A 4 2.34 -12.62 23.03
N LEU A 5 2.41 -12.73 21.71
CA LEU A 5 2.79 -11.64 20.79
C LEU A 5 1.58 -11.11 20.02
N HIS A 6 1.74 -9.94 19.40
CA HIS A 6 0.73 -9.36 18.54
C HIS A 6 0.96 -9.81 17.08
N PRO A 7 0.01 -10.52 16.44
CA PRO A 7 0.19 -11.05 15.09
C PRO A 7 -0.17 -10.00 14.02
N ASP A 8 0.48 -8.83 14.07
CA ASP A 8 0.27 -7.76 13.09
C ASP A 8 1.63 -7.31 12.53
N PRO A 9 1.85 -7.42 11.20
CA PRO A 9 3.17 -7.25 10.60
C PRO A 9 3.51 -5.77 10.42
N ASN A 10 3.77 -5.07 11.51
CA ASN A 10 4.16 -3.65 11.51
C ASN A 10 5.48 -3.43 12.28
N PRO A 11 6.14 -2.27 12.12
CA PRO A 11 7.45 -2.04 12.74
C PRO A 11 7.51 -2.13 14.26
N THR A 12 6.38 -1.92 14.95
CA THR A 12 6.29 -2.04 16.40
C THR A 12 6.33 -3.51 16.83
N TRP A 13 5.51 -4.35 16.20
CA TRP A 13 5.34 -5.76 16.62
C TRP A 13 6.32 -6.71 15.95
N ALA A 14 6.81 -6.39 14.75
CA ALA A 14 7.83 -7.16 14.02
C ALA A 14 9.25 -6.61 14.26
N ALA A 15 9.50 -5.95 15.39
CA ALA A 15 10.77 -5.32 15.71
C ALA A 15 11.97 -6.29 15.70
N GLU A 16 11.78 -7.54 16.13
CA GLU A 16 12.82 -8.57 16.09
C GLU A 16 13.25 -8.90 14.65
N LEU A 17 12.30 -8.97 13.72
CA LEU A 17 12.59 -9.19 12.31
C LEU A 17 13.31 -8.00 11.69
N ILE A 18 12.90 -6.77 12.04
CA ILE A 18 13.58 -5.56 11.57
C ILE A 18 15.03 -5.53 12.09
N ALA A 19 15.24 -5.79 13.37
CA ALA A 19 16.57 -5.83 13.96
C ALA A 19 17.47 -6.91 13.30
N LEU A 20 16.89 -8.07 12.95
CA LEU A 20 17.60 -9.09 12.18
C LEU A 20 18.02 -8.56 10.80
N MET A 21 17.13 -7.84 10.11
CA MET A 21 17.40 -7.30 8.77
C MET A 21 18.36 -6.10 8.77
N GLU A 22 18.51 -5.42 9.90
CA GLU A 22 19.50 -4.35 10.10
C GLU A 22 20.90 -4.87 10.46
N ALA A 23 21.03 -6.14 10.86
CA ALA A 23 22.29 -6.72 11.30
C ALA A 23 23.25 -7.02 10.13
N PRO A 24 24.59 -7.01 10.37
CA PRO A 24 25.56 -7.49 9.39
C PRO A 24 25.30 -8.94 9.01
N GLY A 25 25.27 -9.23 7.70
CA GLY A 25 24.99 -10.57 7.19
C GLY A 25 23.50 -10.95 7.23
N ALA A 26 22.60 -9.96 7.34
CA ALA A 26 21.16 -10.16 7.16
C ALA A 26 20.83 -10.89 5.84
N PRO A 27 19.75 -11.67 5.80
CA PRO A 27 19.21 -12.23 4.56
C PRO A 27 18.90 -11.14 3.52
N ASP A 28 18.94 -11.50 2.23
CA ASP A 28 18.65 -10.56 1.13
C ASP A 28 17.17 -10.15 1.03
N PHE A 29 16.29 -10.88 1.73
CA PHE A 29 14.85 -10.67 1.75
C PHE A 29 14.26 -11.27 3.03
N ALA A 30 13.31 -10.57 3.63
CA ALA A 30 12.47 -11.11 4.69
C ALA A 30 11.04 -10.63 4.56
N ALA A 31 10.12 -11.42 5.12
CA ALA A 31 8.72 -11.06 5.21
C ALA A 31 8.10 -11.52 6.52
N ALA A 32 7.03 -10.84 6.93
CA ALA A 32 6.15 -11.23 8.03
C ALA A 32 4.69 -11.23 7.59
N SER A 33 3.87 -12.06 8.22
CA SER A 33 2.43 -12.18 7.99
C SER A 33 1.65 -11.84 9.25
N ASP A 34 0.36 -11.54 9.12
CA ASP A 34 -0.57 -11.47 10.26
C ASP A 34 -1.15 -12.85 10.64
N GLY A 35 -2.07 -12.84 11.60
CA GLY A 35 -2.58 -14.04 12.25
C GLY A 35 -3.45 -14.95 11.37
N ASP A 36 -4.17 -14.40 10.39
CA ASP A 36 -5.00 -15.15 9.44
C ASP A 36 -4.37 -15.26 8.03
N GLY A 37 -3.26 -14.56 7.79
CA GLY A 37 -2.47 -14.69 6.57
C GLY A 37 -2.82 -13.70 5.46
N ASP A 38 -3.68 -12.71 5.76
CA ASP A 38 -4.19 -11.76 4.79
C ASP A 38 -3.27 -10.53 4.60
N ARG A 39 -2.30 -10.30 5.51
CA ARG A 39 -1.30 -9.21 5.41
C ARG A 39 0.12 -9.69 5.20
N HIS A 40 0.95 -8.79 4.68
CA HIS A 40 2.38 -8.99 4.47
C HIS A 40 3.21 -7.72 4.75
N MET A 41 4.32 -7.87 5.46
CA MET A 41 5.39 -6.87 5.52
C MET A 41 6.60 -7.39 4.76
N ILE A 42 7.24 -6.52 3.97
CA ILE A 42 8.42 -6.84 3.17
C ILE A 42 9.62 -6.03 3.64
N LEU A 43 10.77 -6.70 3.77
CA LEU A 43 12.03 -6.10 4.17
C LEU A 43 13.15 -6.55 3.22
N GLY A 44 14.05 -5.62 2.90
CA GLY A 44 15.39 -5.91 2.38
C GLY A 44 16.46 -5.65 3.46
N PRO A 45 17.74 -5.94 3.18
CA PRO A 45 18.83 -5.66 4.11
C PRO A 45 18.86 -4.16 4.47
N ALA A 46 18.74 -3.86 5.76
CA ALA A 46 18.63 -2.52 6.32
C ALA A 46 17.58 -1.62 5.61
N LEU A 47 16.50 -2.22 5.09
CA LEU A 47 15.50 -1.51 4.29
C LEU A 47 14.08 -1.99 4.59
N TYR A 48 13.28 -1.06 5.10
CA TYR A 48 11.83 -1.23 5.22
C TYR A 48 11.13 -0.80 3.94
N VAL A 49 10.26 -1.67 3.41
CA VAL A 49 9.39 -1.35 2.27
C VAL A 49 8.02 -0.94 2.79
N SER A 50 7.62 0.32 2.57
CA SER A 50 6.28 0.77 2.96
C SER A 50 5.21 -0.06 2.23
N PRO A 51 4.06 -0.38 2.83
CA PRO A 51 3.03 -1.20 2.19
C PRO A 51 2.51 -0.57 0.89
N SER A 52 2.44 0.77 0.82
CA SER A 52 2.07 1.48 -0.42
C SER A 52 3.14 1.39 -1.51
N ASP A 53 4.42 1.50 -1.18
CA ASP A 53 5.50 1.27 -2.16
C ASP A 53 5.55 -0.21 -2.58
N SER A 54 5.33 -1.14 -1.64
CA SER A 54 5.24 -2.58 -1.93
C SER A 54 4.17 -2.83 -2.99
N PHE A 55 2.95 -2.35 -2.77
CA PHE A 55 1.85 -2.48 -3.72
C PHE A 55 2.18 -1.87 -5.10
N ALA A 56 2.79 -0.69 -5.14
CA ALA A 56 3.20 -0.05 -6.38
C ALA A 56 4.27 -0.88 -7.14
N VAL A 57 5.25 -1.45 -6.42
CA VAL A 57 6.26 -2.34 -7.00
C VAL A 57 5.63 -3.62 -7.55
N LEU A 58 4.70 -4.23 -6.82
CA LEU A 58 3.95 -5.40 -7.30
C LEU A 58 3.23 -5.06 -8.61
N ALA A 59 2.50 -3.95 -8.66
CA ALA A 59 1.80 -3.51 -9.87
C ALA A 59 2.74 -3.25 -11.06
N ALA A 60 3.88 -2.58 -10.83
CA ALA A 60 4.82 -2.24 -11.88
C ALA A 60 5.53 -3.45 -12.49
N ASN A 61 5.62 -4.57 -11.75
CA ASN A 61 6.37 -5.75 -12.14
C ASN A 61 5.52 -7.02 -12.23
N ALA A 62 4.19 -6.93 -12.09
CA ALA A 62 3.30 -8.08 -12.08
C ALA A 62 3.45 -8.98 -13.32
N HIS A 63 3.68 -8.38 -14.49
CA HIS A 63 3.93 -9.05 -15.77
C HIS A 63 5.12 -10.03 -15.76
N LEU A 64 6.00 -9.97 -14.76
CA LEU A 64 7.09 -10.93 -14.58
C LEU A 64 6.61 -12.28 -14.01
N ALA A 65 5.41 -12.34 -13.44
CA ALA A 65 4.81 -13.58 -12.98
C ALA A 65 3.90 -14.18 -14.08
N PRO A 66 3.95 -15.51 -14.32
CA PRO A 66 3.16 -16.15 -15.37
C PRO A 66 1.65 -15.86 -15.30
N ALA A 67 1.09 -15.74 -14.09
CA ALA A 67 -0.32 -15.44 -13.88
C ALA A 67 -0.76 -14.08 -14.43
N TYR A 68 0.16 -13.12 -14.57
CA TYR A 68 -0.12 -11.76 -15.03
C TYR A 68 0.67 -11.40 -16.30
N ALA A 69 1.17 -12.40 -17.04
CA ALA A 69 1.89 -12.19 -18.30
C ALA A 69 1.04 -11.44 -19.36
N GLY A 70 -0.29 -11.52 -19.25
CA GLY A 70 -1.23 -10.77 -20.08
C GLY A 70 -1.42 -9.30 -19.69
N GLY A 71 -0.73 -8.82 -18.65
CA GLY A 71 -0.91 -7.49 -18.09
C GLY A 71 -2.03 -7.41 -17.04
N LEU A 72 -2.19 -6.22 -16.46
CA LEU A 72 -3.23 -5.91 -15.47
C LEU A 72 -4.40 -5.20 -16.14
N LYS A 73 -5.64 -5.50 -15.74
CA LYS A 73 -6.83 -4.77 -16.22
C LYS A 73 -6.91 -3.37 -15.58
N GLY A 74 -6.48 -3.28 -14.33
CA GLY A 74 -6.43 -2.07 -13.54
C GLY A 74 -5.90 -2.38 -12.14
N VAL A 75 -5.73 -1.35 -11.32
CA VAL A 75 -5.38 -1.45 -9.91
C VAL A 75 -6.39 -0.70 -9.05
N ALA A 76 -6.53 -1.09 -7.79
CA ALA A 76 -7.31 -0.35 -6.81
C ALA A 76 -6.54 -0.20 -5.50
N ARG A 77 -6.69 0.94 -4.83
CA ARG A 77 -6.16 1.16 -3.48
C ARG A 77 -7.19 1.82 -2.59
N SER A 78 -7.06 1.63 -1.28
CA SER A 78 -7.80 2.43 -0.32
C SER A 78 -7.33 3.89 -0.40
N MET A 79 -8.24 4.83 -0.15
CA MET A 79 -7.93 6.27 -0.13
C MET A 79 -6.78 6.63 0.81
N PRO A 80 -6.65 6.05 2.03
CA PRO A 80 -5.52 6.35 2.91
C PRO A 80 -4.18 5.79 2.44
N THR A 81 -4.16 4.88 1.45
CA THR A 81 -2.93 4.38 0.83
C THR A 81 -2.27 5.45 -0.01
N SER A 82 -0.93 5.53 0.05
CA SER A 82 -0.17 6.49 -0.75
C SER A 82 -0.46 6.33 -2.25
N SER A 83 -0.41 7.44 -2.99
CA SER A 83 -0.64 7.47 -4.45
C SER A 83 0.53 6.95 -5.30
N ALA A 84 1.42 6.13 -4.72
CA ALA A 84 2.53 5.50 -5.48
C ALA A 84 2.01 4.63 -6.63
N ALA A 85 0.95 3.83 -6.37
CA ALA A 85 0.34 2.96 -7.39
C ALA A 85 -0.33 3.75 -8.52
N ASP A 86 -0.85 4.96 -8.25
CA ASP A 86 -1.48 5.83 -9.24
C ASP A 86 -0.49 6.22 -10.34
N ARG A 87 0.77 6.48 -9.94
CA ARG A 87 1.85 6.83 -10.89
C ARG A 87 2.22 5.65 -11.76
N VAL A 88 2.21 4.44 -11.20
CA VAL A 88 2.43 3.20 -11.93
C VAL A 88 1.29 2.96 -12.91
N ALA A 89 0.03 3.05 -12.46
CA ALA A 89 -1.15 2.86 -13.30
C ALA A 89 -1.19 3.85 -14.47
N SER A 90 -0.88 5.12 -14.20
CA SER A 90 -0.75 6.16 -15.23
C SER A 90 0.33 5.83 -16.26
N ALA A 91 1.50 5.35 -15.82
CA ALA A 91 2.59 4.97 -16.71
C ALA A 91 2.29 3.69 -17.53
N LEU A 92 1.49 2.77 -16.99
CA LEU A 92 1.05 1.56 -17.67
C LEU A 92 -0.19 1.77 -18.56
N GLY A 93 -0.87 2.92 -18.44
CA GLY A 93 -2.11 3.21 -19.18
C GLY A 93 -3.30 2.34 -18.75
N ILE A 94 -3.37 1.96 -17.48
CA ILE A 94 -4.43 1.10 -16.91
C ILE A 94 -5.31 1.88 -15.93
N GLU A 95 -6.51 1.38 -15.63
CA GLU A 95 -7.38 2.02 -14.63
C GLU A 95 -6.73 2.01 -13.23
N CYS A 96 -6.97 3.07 -12.46
CA CYS A 96 -6.61 3.17 -11.05
C CYS A 96 -7.82 3.64 -10.26
N HIS A 97 -8.26 2.85 -9.29
CA HIS A 97 -9.44 3.12 -8.47
C HIS A 97 -9.03 3.48 -7.05
N GLU A 98 -9.46 4.66 -6.58
CA GLU A 98 -9.35 5.07 -5.19
C GLU A 98 -10.68 4.75 -4.47
N THR A 99 -10.66 3.77 -3.56
CA THR A 99 -11.85 3.30 -2.84
C THR A 99 -11.80 3.72 -1.38
N PRO A 100 -12.92 3.70 -0.64
CA PRO A 100 -12.87 3.75 0.82
C PRO A 100 -12.14 2.51 1.36
N THR A 101 -11.67 2.58 2.61
CA THR A 101 -11.09 1.44 3.32
C THR A 101 -12.09 0.28 3.39
N GLY A 102 -11.61 -0.94 3.13
CA GLY A 102 -12.38 -2.17 3.22
C GLY A 102 -12.51 -2.93 1.89
N TRP A 103 -12.14 -4.21 1.93
CA TRP A 103 -12.02 -5.09 0.75
C TRP A 103 -13.31 -5.27 -0.07
N LYS A 104 -14.49 -5.00 0.51
CA LYS A 104 -15.78 -5.09 -0.19
C LYS A 104 -15.84 -4.26 -1.48
N PHE A 105 -15.21 -3.07 -1.50
CA PHE A 105 -15.20 -2.20 -2.67
C PHE A 105 -14.30 -2.75 -3.77
N PHE A 106 -13.19 -3.39 -3.39
CA PHE A 106 -12.35 -4.12 -4.34
C PHE A 106 -13.08 -5.31 -4.93
N GLY A 107 -13.85 -6.07 -4.13
CA GLY A 107 -14.66 -7.19 -4.62
C GLY A 107 -15.49 -6.84 -5.86
N ASN A 108 -16.23 -5.72 -5.81
CA ASN A 108 -17.02 -5.21 -6.94
C ASN A 108 -16.16 -4.95 -8.19
N LEU A 109 -15.01 -4.28 -8.03
CA LEU A 109 -14.09 -3.99 -9.13
C LEU A 109 -13.44 -5.25 -9.72
N LEU A 110 -13.09 -6.22 -8.88
CA LEU A 110 -12.54 -7.51 -9.29
C LEU A 110 -13.58 -8.34 -10.07
N ASP A 111 -14.82 -8.39 -9.59
CA ASP A 111 -15.93 -9.10 -10.25
C ASP A 111 -16.31 -8.45 -11.59
N ALA A 112 -16.29 -7.12 -11.67
CA ALA A 112 -16.51 -6.39 -12.92
C ALA A 112 -15.32 -6.43 -13.89
N GLY A 113 -14.19 -7.05 -13.50
CA GLY A 113 -12.98 -7.12 -14.33
C GLY A 113 -12.32 -5.76 -14.57
N ARG A 114 -12.49 -4.81 -13.65
CA ARG A 114 -11.94 -3.44 -13.71
C ARG A 114 -10.64 -3.28 -12.93
N ALA A 115 -10.35 -4.19 -12.01
CA ALA A 115 -9.09 -4.29 -11.32
C ALA A 115 -8.56 -5.72 -11.40
N THR A 116 -7.23 -5.85 -11.34
CA THR A 116 -6.54 -7.13 -11.19
C THR A 116 -5.81 -7.18 -9.86
N LEU A 117 -5.15 -6.09 -9.43
CA LEU A 117 -4.47 -6.01 -8.13
C LEU A 117 -5.12 -4.95 -7.23
N CYS A 118 -5.22 -5.25 -5.95
CA CYS A 118 -5.72 -4.32 -4.94
C CYS A 118 -4.79 -4.26 -3.73
N GLY A 119 -4.70 -3.10 -3.07
CA GLY A 119 -3.81 -2.90 -1.92
C GLY A 119 -4.29 -1.85 -0.92
N GLU A 120 -3.93 -2.04 0.34
CA GLU A 120 -4.21 -1.13 1.45
C GLU A 120 -2.91 -0.82 2.22
N GLU A 121 -2.86 0.35 2.85
CA GLU A 121 -1.76 0.84 3.68
C GLU A 121 -1.53 0.01 4.94
N SER A 122 -2.51 -0.83 5.29
CA SER A 122 -2.53 -1.73 6.43
C SER A 122 -1.84 -3.06 6.14
N PHE A 123 -0.84 -3.09 5.25
CA PHE A 123 -0.09 -4.29 4.83
C PHE A 123 -0.90 -5.34 4.07
N GLY A 124 -2.10 -4.99 3.60
CA GLY A 124 -2.95 -5.85 2.78
C GLY A 124 -2.68 -5.67 1.29
N ALA A 125 -2.51 -6.75 0.55
CA ALA A 125 -2.56 -6.75 -0.90
C ALA A 125 -3.12 -8.07 -1.43
N GLY A 126 -3.63 -8.06 -2.65
CA GLY A 126 -4.22 -9.25 -3.27
C GLY A 126 -4.51 -9.03 -4.75
N SER A 127 -5.09 -10.05 -5.39
CA SER A 127 -5.50 -9.99 -6.79
C SER A 127 -6.87 -10.62 -7.02
N ASP A 128 -7.36 -10.55 -8.26
CA ASP A 128 -8.56 -11.26 -8.74
C ASP A 128 -8.55 -12.79 -8.60
N HIS A 129 -7.45 -13.42 -8.14
CA HIS A 129 -7.34 -14.86 -7.91
C HIS A 129 -8.21 -15.36 -6.75
N VAL A 130 -8.48 -14.51 -5.76
CA VAL A 130 -9.41 -14.75 -4.65
C VAL A 130 -10.23 -13.47 -4.36
N ARG A 131 -11.13 -13.51 -3.37
CA ARG A 131 -11.92 -12.35 -2.92
C ARG A 131 -11.57 -11.90 -1.50
N GLU A 132 -10.29 -12.06 -1.18
CA GLU A 132 -9.66 -11.61 0.05
C GLU A 132 -8.27 -11.04 -0.23
N LYS A 133 -7.67 -10.41 0.77
CA LYS A 133 -6.23 -10.15 0.75
C LYS A 133 -5.48 -11.47 0.89
N ASP A 134 -4.25 -11.53 0.38
CA ASP A 134 -3.41 -12.72 0.50
C ASP A 134 -1.95 -12.29 0.70
N GLY A 135 -1.49 -12.39 1.94
CA GLY A 135 -0.14 -12.01 2.33
C GLY A 135 0.92 -12.93 1.74
N LEU A 136 0.64 -14.25 1.69
CA LEU A 136 1.58 -15.21 1.12
C LEU A 136 1.72 -15.02 -0.40
N TRP A 137 0.62 -14.75 -1.10
CA TRP A 137 0.63 -14.38 -2.51
C TRP A 137 1.52 -13.18 -2.77
N ALA A 138 1.42 -12.12 -1.97
CA ALA A 138 2.22 -10.91 -2.14
C ALA A 138 3.72 -11.18 -1.92
N VAL A 139 4.06 -12.02 -0.93
CA VAL A 139 5.43 -12.49 -0.69
C VAL A 139 5.97 -13.29 -1.88
N LEU A 140 5.17 -14.23 -2.41
CA LEU A 140 5.57 -15.05 -3.56
C LEU A 140 5.73 -14.20 -4.83
N LEU A 141 4.90 -13.17 -5.03
CA LEU A 141 5.04 -12.26 -6.15
C LEU A 141 6.33 -11.43 -6.04
N TRP A 142 6.68 -10.94 -4.84
CA TRP A 142 7.98 -10.31 -4.59
C TRP A 142 9.15 -11.23 -4.92
N LEU A 143 9.12 -12.47 -4.44
CA LEU A 143 10.16 -13.47 -4.72
C LEU A 143 10.29 -13.76 -6.23
N ASN A 144 9.17 -13.81 -6.96
CA ASN A 144 9.19 -13.96 -8.41
C ASN A 144 9.83 -12.74 -9.09
N ILE A 145 9.50 -11.52 -8.66
CA ILE A 145 10.11 -10.29 -9.19
C ILE A 145 11.63 -10.30 -8.95
N LEU A 146 12.08 -10.65 -7.74
CA LEU A 146 13.50 -10.77 -7.40
C LEU A 146 14.19 -11.81 -8.29
N ALA A 147 13.60 -12.99 -8.45
CA ALA A 147 14.15 -14.08 -9.24
C ALA A 147 14.30 -13.72 -10.72
N VAL A 148 13.31 -13.02 -11.31
CA VAL A 148 13.35 -12.63 -12.72
C VAL A 148 14.27 -11.42 -12.96
N ARG A 149 14.30 -10.45 -12.04
CA ARG A 149 15.15 -9.26 -12.18
C ARG A 149 16.61 -9.53 -11.85
N GLY A 150 16.91 -10.50 -10.96
CA GLY A 150 18.27 -10.74 -10.47
C GLY A 150 18.84 -9.57 -9.66
N GLU A 151 17.95 -8.75 -9.08
CA GLU A 151 18.27 -7.53 -8.33
C GLU A 151 17.79 -7.67 -6.89
N GLY A 152 18.46 -7.02 -5.94
CA GLY A 152 18.00 -6.94 -4.55
C GLY A 152 16.87 -5.93 -4.35
N VAL A 153 16.16 -6.03 -3.22
CA VAL A 153 14.99 -5.16 -2.89
C VAL A 153 15.32 -3.67 -3.00
N ALA A 154 16.49 -3.23 -2.52
CA ALA A 154 16.93 -1.84 -2.59
C ALA A 154 17.07 -1.34 -4.03
N ALA A 155 17.71 -2.14 -4.90
CA ALA A 155 17.89 -1.77 -6.31
C ALA A 155 16.56 -1.68 -7.06
N ILE A 156 15.62 -2.57 -6.74
CA ILE A 156 14.26 -2.54 -7.31
C ILE A 156 13.52 -1.28 -6.88
N LEU A 157 13.60 -0.91 -5.59
CA LEU A 157 12.98 0.32 -5.08
C LEU A 157 13.62 1.58 -5.67
N ASP A 158 14.95 1.63 -5.76
CA ASP A 158 15.66 2.76 -6.38
C ASP A 158 15.27 2.91 -7.86
N ASP A 159 15.19 1.81 -8.61
CA ASP A 159 14.69 1.82 -9.99
C ASP A 159 13.23 2.28 -10.05
N HIS A 160 12.38 1.78 -9.16
CA HIS A 160 10.97 2.16 -9.07
C HIS A 160 10.82 3.66 -8.83
N TRP A 161 11.49 4.22 -7.83
CA TRP A 161 11.45 5.64 -7.52
C TRP A 161 12.07 6.50 -8.62
N ARG A 162 13.09 6.01 -9.33
CA ARG A 162 13.65 6.71 -10.49
C ARG A 162 12.65 6.78 -11.66
N ARG A 163 11.87 5.73 -11.88
CA ARG A 163 10.92 5.63 -13.00
C ARG A 163 9.59 6.34 -12.73
N PHE A 164 9.05 6.21 -11.52
CA PHE A 164 7.72 6.70 -11.17
C PHE A 164 7.75 7.88 -10.18
N GLY A 165 8.92 8.22 -9.64
CA GLY A 165 9.06 9.14 -8.53
C GLY A 165 8.67 8.51 -7.18
N ARG A 166 9.13 9.11 -6.08
CA ARG A 166 8.81 8.64 -4.73
C ARG A 166 7.60 9.36 -4.14
N THR A 167 6.72 8.61 -3.48
CA THR A 167 5.59 9.14 -2.69
C THR A 167 5.88 8.86 -1.21
N TRP A 168 6.23 9.90 -0.46
CA TRP A 168 6.51 9.76 0.97
C TRP A 168 5.23 9.49 1.75
N TYR A 169 5.28 8.51 2.64
CA TYR A 169 4.13 8.09 3.45
C TYR A 169 4.54 7.91 4.92
N SER A 170 3.71 8.42 5.82
CA SER A 170 3.79 8.21 7.27
C SER A 170 2.38 8.25 7.84
N ARG A 171 2.12 7.44 8.87
CA ARG A 171 0.84 7.41 9.58
C ARG A 171 1.06 7.82 11.02
N HIS A 172 0.20 8.69 11.53
CA HIS A 172 0.21 9.15 12.91
C HIS A 172 -1.14 8.81 13.54
N ASP A 173 -1.13 7.79 14.39
CA ASP A 173 -2.32 7.33 15.10
C ASP A 173 -2.39 8.03 16.46
N TYR A 174 -3.47 8.79 16.70
CA TYR A 174 -3.72 9.49 17.97
C TYR A 174 -4.73 8.69 18.79
N GLU A 175 -4.24 7.91 19.74
CA GLU A 175 -5.05 7.02 20.55
C GLU A 175 -5.61 7.69 21.83
N ALA A 176 -6.71 7.16 22.35
CA ALA A 176 -7.32 7.55 23.62
C ALA A 176 -7.62 9.06 23.78
N LEU A 177 -7.95 9.75 22.68
CA LEU A 177 -8.41 11.13 22.72
C LEU A 177 -9.84 11.22 23.30
N PRO A 178 -10.17 12.28 24.07
CA PRO A 178 -11.55 12.60 24.39
C PRO A 178 -12.36 12.82 23.10
N GLN A 179 -13.59 12.29 23.03
CA GLN A 179 -14.44 12.36 21.84
C GLN A 179 -14.65 13.81 21.38
N GLU A 180 -14.90 14.71 22.32
CA GLU A 180 -15.11 16.13 22.05
C GLU A 180 -13.89 16.80 21.38
N VAL A 181 -12.67 16.33 21.67
CA VAL A 181 -11.45 16.83 21.04
C VAL A 181 -11.34 16.30 19.61
N ALA A 182 -11.59 15.00 19.41
CA ALA A 182 -11.59 14.39 18.08
C ALA A 182 -12.63 15.05 17.15
N ASP A 183 -13.85 15.26 17.64
CA ASP A 183 -14.92 15.92 16.93
C ASP A 183 -14.55 17.37 16.57
N ALA A 184 -13.94 18.11 17.49
CA ALA A 184 -13.52 19.48 17.26
C ALA A 184 -12.43 19.58 16.17
N VAL A 185 -11.48 18.64 16.13
CA VAL A 185 -10.44 18.59 15.09
C VAL A 185 -11.07 18.36 13.72
N ILE A 186 -11.94 17.36 13.59
CA ILE A 186 -12.60 17.04 12.31
C ILE A 186 -13.53 18.19 11.86
N ALA A 187 -14.32 18.75 12.77
CA ALA A 187 -15.19 19.89 12.46
C ALA A 187 -14.37 21.12 12.03
N GLY A 188 -13.25 21.39 12.70
CA GLY A 188 -12.33 22.48 12.36
C GLY A 188 -11.70 22.31 10.98
N LEU A 189 -11.32 21.10 10.59
CA LEU A 189 -10.81 20.81 9.25
C LEU A 189 -11.91 21.00 8.19
N ARG A 190 -13.09 20.41 8.41
CA ARG A 190 -14.25 20.55 7.52
C ARG A 190 -14.65 22.00 7.29
N GLY A 191 -14.62 22.82 8.34
CA GLY A 191 -14.90 24.25 8.25
C GLY A 191 -13.91 25.06 7.40
N GLN A 192 -12.73 24.51 7.11
CA GLN A 192 -11.68 25.17 6.33
C GLN A 192 -11.59 24.69 4.89
N LEU A 193 -12.26 23.59 4.51
CA LEU A 193 -12.13 23.00 3.16
C LEU A 193 -12.35 24.01 2.03
N ALA A 194 -13.36 24.87 2.15
CA ALA A 194 -13.70 25.89 1.17
C ALA A 194 -12.61 26.96 0.94
N THR A 195 -11.70 27.15 1.91
CA THR A 195 -10.65 28.19 1.87
C THR A 195 -9.24 27.62 1.79
N LEU A 196 -9.07 26.30 1.91
CA LEU A 196 -7.75 25.66 1.88
C LEU A 196 -7.09 25.70 0.50
N ARG A 197 -7.86 25.61 -0.60
CA ARG A 197 -7.30 25.66 -1.95
C ARG A 197 -6.57 26.99 -2.19
N GLY A 198 -5.31 26.91 -2.60
CA GLY A 198 -4.41 28.06 -2.80
C GLY A 198 -3.60 28.45 -1.56
N HIS A 199 -3.91 27.89 -0.39
CA HIS A 199 -3.09 28.08 0.80
C HIS A 199 -1.68 27.51 0.59
N LYS A 200 -0.67 28.18 1.16
CA LYS A 200 0.73 27.78 1.06
C LYS A 200 1.25 27.30 2.41
N ALA A 201 1.84 26.11 2.43
CA ALA A 201 2.46 25.53 3.62
C ALA A 201 3.73 24.77 3.23
N ALA A 202 4.81 24.92 4.01
CA ALA A 202 6.10 24.24 3.77
C ALA A 202 6.64 24.35 2.32
N GLY A 203 6.40 25.49 1.65
CA GLY A 203 6.82 25.71 0.26
C GLY A 203 5.92 25.07 -0.81
N LEU A 204 4.85 24.38 -0.42
CA LEU A 204 3.87 23.77 -1.31
C LEU A 204 2.56 24.57 -1.31
N THR A 205 1.76 24.41 -2.37
CA THR A 205 0.44 25.04 -2.50
C THR A 205 -0.64 23.97 -2.54
N VAL A 206 -1.69 24.12 -1.73
CA VAL A 206 -2.85 23.21 -1.74
C VAL A 206 -3.62 23.39 -3.05
N THR A 207 -3.71 22.34 -3.86
CA THR A 207 -4.40 22.38 -5.17
C THR A 207 -5.84 21.92 -5.11
N ALA A 208 -6.18 21.05 -4.15
CA ALA A 208 -7.51 20.52 -3.88
C ALA A 208 -7.67 20.29 -2.36
N ALA A 209 -8.92 20.36 -1.88
CA ALA A 209 -9.30 20.06 -0.50
C ALA A 209 -10.80 19.71 -0.49
N ASP A 210 -11.13 18.52 -0.02
CA ASP A 210 -12.49 17.99 -0.01
C ASP A 210 -12.66 16.99 1.15
N ASP A 211 -13.92 16.61 1.40
CA ASP A 211 -14.28 15.52 2.32
C ASP A 211 -14.60 14.31 1.45
N PHE A 212 -13.73 13.29 1.51
CA PHE A 212 -13.75 12.18 0.58
C PHE A 212 -15.13 11.49 0.56
N SER A 213 -15.71 11.39 -0.63
CA SER A 213 -16.94 10.66 -0.88
C SER A 213 -16.74 9.74 -2.07
N TYR A 214 -17.29 8.53 -1.98
CA TYR A 214 -17.13 7.51 -3.01
C TYR A 214 -18.49 7.07 -3.54
N VAL A 215 -18.60 7.00 -4.86
CA VAL A 215 -19.70 6.36 -5.57
C VAL A 215 -19.12 5.14 -6.24
N ASP A 216 -19.60 3.95 -5.88
CA ASP A 216 -19.12 2.71 -6.47
C ASP A 216 -19.43 2.72 -7.97
N PRO A 217 -18.44 2.51 -8.85
CA PRO A 217 -18.67 2.65 -10.28
C PRO A 217 -19.17 1.34 -10.92
N VAL A 218 -19.47 0.31 -10.11
CA VAL A 218 -20.04 -0.98 -10.53
C VAL A 218 -21.48 -1.16 -10.05
N ASP A 219 -21.85 -0.62 -8.88
CA ASP A 219 -23.22 -0.66 -8.29
C ASP A 219 -24.14 0.45 -8.83
#